data_AF-A0A536BBI0-F1
#
_entry.id   AF-A0A536BBI0-F1
#
_cell.length_a   1.000
_cell.length_b   1.000
_cell.length_c   1.000
_cell.angle_alpha   90.00
_cell.angle_beta   90.00
_cell.angle_gamma   90.00
#
_symmetry.space_group_name_H-M   'P 1'
#
loop_
_entity.id
_entity.type
_entity.pdbx_description
1 polymer ?
#
loop_
_entity_poly.entity_id
_entity_poly.type
_entity_poly.pdbx_seq_one_letter_code
_entity_poly.pdbx_strand_id
1 'polypeptide(L)'
;MRWFDDLQRMSTSPANAVASRIARQQVDIIDDLPRIAAPTIVLQAVGDRSTTFDNAVSVSSRIPGARLVSLDSRNHILLADEPAWRVFIDEVSAFLEPERRARDERTTDRPTEELSPRERDILRLAAEGQTNDEIAIALTLSVRTVERHLSNTYAKLGLSGRVARAAAVAAYLKHQV
;
A
#
# COMPACT_ATOMS: atom_id res chain seq x y z
N MET A 1 -10.69 0.30 23.55
CA MET A 1 -9.28 0.17 23.96
C MET A 1 -9.06 -0.01 25.48
N ARG A 2 -10.08 -0.26 26.31
CA ARG A 2 -9.90 -0.40 27.77
C ARG A 2 -8.93 -1.51 28.18
N TRP A 3 -8.97 -2.66 27.51
CA TRP A 3 -8.06 -3.78 27.78
C TRP A 3 -6.59 -3.41 27.57
N PHE A 4 -6.29 -2.56 26.58
CA PHE A 4 -4.94 -2.13 26.26
C PHE A 4 -4.43 -1.12 27.30
N ASP A 5 -5.29 -0.21 27.74
CA ASP A 5 -4.97 0.73 28.83
C ASP A 5 -4.70 -0.03 30.14
N ASP A 6 -5.48 -1.06 30.43
CA ASP A 6 -5.28 -1.92 31.62
C ASP A 6 -3.96 -2.71 31.52
N LEU A 7 -3.65 -3.28 30.34
CA LEU A 7 -2.38 -3.93 30.07
C LEU A 7 -1.19 -2.98 30.29
N GLN A 8 -1.27 -1.73 29.79
CA GLN A 8 -0.23 -0.73 29.98
C GLN A 8 0.01 -0.40 31.46
N ARG A 9 -1.07 -0.25 32.26
CA ARG A 9 -0.97 0.01 33.71
C ARG A 9 -0.37 -1.17 34.47
N MET A 10 -0.67 -2.41 34.06
CA MET A 10 -0.07 -3.61 34.66
C MET A 10 1.39 -3.80 34.27
N SER A 11 1.78 -3.35 33.07
CA SER A 11 3.12 -3.57 32.52
C SER A 11 4.20 -2.73 33.22
N THR A 12 3.91 -1.45 33.51
CA THR A 12 4.90 -0.56 34.14
C THR A 12 4.25 0.66 34.78
N SER A 13 4.95 1.30 35.72
CA SER A 13 4.49 2.56 36.32
C SER A 13 4.63 3.72 35.31
N PRO A 14 3.81 4.79 35.41
CA PRO A 14 3.95 5.96 34.55
C PRO A 14 5.34 6.58 34.58
N ALA A 15 6.00 6.61 35.75
CA ALA A 15 7.36 7.11 35.90
C ALA A 15 8.37 6.28 35.10
N ASN A 16 8.27 4.95 35.16
CA ASN A 16 9.13 4.06 34.37
C ASN A 16 8.83 4.15 32.87
N ALA A 17 7.57 4.31 32.48
CA ALA A 17 7.20 4.52 31.08
C ALA A 17 7.85 5.79 30.50
N VAL A 18 7.81 6.89 31.24
CA VAL A 18 8.46 8.15 30.86
C VAL A 18 9.98 8.01 30.82
N ALA A 19 10.60 7.46 31.87
CA ALA A 19 12.04 7.25 31.92
C ALA A 19 12.53 6.37 30.76
N SER A 20 11.81 5.28 30.47
CA SER A 20 12.10 4.39 29.35
C SER A 20 11.95 5.08 27.99
N ARG A 21 10.96 5.97 27.83
CA ARG A 21 10.77 6.74 26.59
C ARG A 21 11.91 7.74 26.38
N ILE A 22 12.31 8.46 27.43
CA ILE A 22 13.43 9.40 27.38
C ILE A 22 14.73 8.66 27.03
N ALA A 23 15.02 7.55 27.71
CA ALA A 23 16.21 6.75 27.44
C ALA A 23 16.26 6.26 25.98
N ARG A 24 15.13 5.81 25.42
CA ARG A 24 15.02 5.37 24.02
C ARG A 24 15.26 6.50 23.00
N GLN A 25 15.09 7.76 23.39
CA GLN A 25 15.28 8.92 22.53
C GLN A 25 16.71 9.49 22.59
N GLN A 26 17.61 8.92 23.40
CA GLN A 26 18.99 9.42 23.53
C GLN A 26 19.96 8.86 22.48
N VAL A 27 19.53 7.87 21.69
CA VAL A 27 20.36 7.28 20.64
C VAL A 27 20.20 8.11 19.36
N ASP A 28 21.28 8.74 18.94
CA ASP A 28 21.38 9.42 17.65
C ASP A 28 22.35 8.64 16.73
N ILE A 29 21.87 8.32 15.54
CA ILE A 29 22.61 7.58 14.50
C ILE A 29 22.61 8.32 13.17
N ILE A 30 22.19 9.60 13.13
CA ILE A 30 22.02 10.36 11.89
C ILE A 30 23.30 10.39 11.05
N ASP A 31 24.45 10.54 11.71
CA ASP A 31 25.77 10.59 11.04
C ASP A 31 26.26 9.23 10.55
N ASP A 32 25.68 8.13 11.04
CA ASP A 32 25.98 6.77 10.59
C ASP A 32 25.12 6.33 9.40
N LEU A 33 23.98 7.01 9.14
CA LEU A 33 23.07 6.65 8.03
C LEU A 33 23.75 6.58 6.65
N PRO A 34 24.71 7.47 6.28
CA PRO A 34 25.42 7.36 5.01
C PRO A 34 26.27 6.09 4.86
N ARG A 35 26.57 5.40 5.96
CA ARG A 35 27.38 4.16 5.96
C ARG A 35 26.56 2.94 5.53
N ILE A 36 25.24 3.06 5.42
CA ILE A 36 24.36 1.98 4.99
C ILE A 36 24.50 1.84 3.47
N ALA A 37 25.28 0.85 3.03
CA ALA A 37 25.50 0.52 1.62
C ALA A 37 24.49 -0.51 1.06
N ALA A 38 23.71 -1.15 1.92
CA ALA A 38 22.69 -2.11 1.51
C ALA A 38 21.48 -1.39 0.89
N PRO A 39 20.79 -2.01 -0.09
CA PRO A 39 19.48 -1.53 -0.53
C PRO A 39 18.58 -1.28 0.67
N THR A 40 17.87 -0.15 0.68
CA THR A 40 17.10 0.28 1.85
C THR A 40 15.72 0.76 1.44
N ILE A 41 14.70 0.30 2.16
CA ILE A 41 13.34 0.84 2.10
C ILE A 41 12.98 1.42 3.47
N VAL A 42 12.36 2.60 3.48
CA VAL A 42 11.84 3.27 4.67
C VAL A 42 10.32 3.33 4.51
N LEU A 43 9.59 2.70 5.42
CA LEU A 43 8.12 2.65 5.42
C LEU A 43 7.62 3.43 6.62
N GLN A 44 6.77 4.45 6.41
CA GLN A 44 6.24 5.26 7.52
C GLN A 44 4.79 5.66 7.31
N ALA A 45 3.99 5.52 8.36
CA ALA A 45 2.63 6.02 8.40
C ALA A 45 2.60 7.56 8.50
N VAL A 46 1.86 8.21 7.61
CA VAL A 46 1.81 9.68 7.51
C VAL A 46 1.18 10.32 8.75
N GLY A 47 0.18 9.66 9.34
CA GLY A 47 -0.55 10.16 10.50
C GLY A 47 -0.02 9.67 11.86
N ASP A 48 1.13 9.01 11.90
CA ASP A 48 1.73 8.49 13.12
C ASP A 48 2.11 9.64 14.09
N ARG A 49 1.74 9.46 15.35
CA ARG A 49 1.97 10.43 16.45
C ARG A 49 3.10 10.02 17.39
N SER A 50 3.56 8.77 17.28
CA SER A 50 4.71 8.26 18.04
C SER A 50 6.01 8.62 17.34
N THR A 51 6.05 8.47 16.01
CA THR A 51 7.14 8.89 15.13
C THR A 51 6.56 9.67 13.96
N THR A 52 7.05 10.89 13.71
CA THR A 52 6.50 11.75 12.66
C THR A 52 7.00 11.33 11.27
N PHE A 53 6.23 11.66 10.23
CA PHE A 53 6.63 11.41 8.84
C PHE A 53 7.91 12.18 8.45
N ASP A 54 8.12 13.38 8.99
CA ASP A 54 9.33 14.18 8.75
C ASP A 54 10.61 13.44 9.18
N ASN A 55 10.55 12.63 10.23
CA ASN A 55 11.69 11.80 10.63
C ASN A 55 12.04 10.77 9.55
N ALA A 56 11.04 10.17 8.90
CA ALA A 56 11.26 9.23 7.81
C ALA A 56 11.82 9.90 6.55
N VAL A 57 11.42 11.14 6.25
CA VAL A 57 12.04 11.97 5.19
C VAL A 57 13.50 12.26 5.53
N SER A 58 13.77 12.66 6.78
CA SER A 58 15.10 12.95 7.28
C SER A 58 16.03 11.74 7.21
N VAL A 59 15.54 10.55 7.59
CA VAL A 59 16.30 9.28 7.53
C VAL A 59 16.53 8.86 6.08
N SER A 60 15.48 8.80 5.26
CA SER A 60 15.59 8.30 3.88
C SER A 60 16.47 9.17 2.98
N SER A 61 16.48 10.49 3.17
CA SER A 61 17.37 11.40 2.42
C SER A 61 18.85 11.25 2.75
N ARG A 62 19.20 10.64 3.90
CA ARG A 62 20.60 10.46 4.35
C ARG A 62 21.16 9.07 4.05
N ILE A 63 20.31 8.11 3.69
CA ILE A 63 20.73 6.78 3.29
C ILE A 63 20.83 6.74 1.76
N PRO A 64 22.01 6.48 1.18
CA PRO A 64 22.19 6.43 -0.27
C PRO A 64 21.25 5.42 -0.94
N GLY A 65 20.45 5.89 -1.89
CA GLY A 65 19.54 5.04 -2.66
C GLY A 65 18.35 4.50 -1.86
N ALA A 66 18.09 4.99 -0.64
CA ALA A 66 16.92 4.57 0.11
C ALA A 66 15.63 5.03 -0.56
N ARG A 67 14.62 4.15 -0.53
CA ARG A 67 13.28 4.44 -1.03
C ARG A 67 12.32 4.67 0.13
N LEU A 68 11.69 5.84 0.17
CA LEU A 68 10.63 6.14 1.12
C LEU A 68 9.26 5.71 0.57
N VAL A 69 8.47 5.05 1.39
CA VAL A 69 7.08 4.69 1.14
C VAL A 69 6.20 5.28 2.24
N SER A 70 5.24 6.10 1.82
CA SER A 70 4.20 6.63 2.69
C SER A 70 3.06 5.66 2.85
N LEU A 71 2.65 5.40 4.09
CA LEU A 71 1.48 4.57 4.40
C LEU A 71 0.35 5.48 4.91
N ASP A 72 -0.82 5.40 4.29
CA ASP A 72 -2.01 6.13 4.74
C ASP A 72 -2.61 5.44 5.98
N SER A 73 -2.02 5.73 7.14
CA SER A 73 -2.50 5.28 8.45
C SER A 73 -2.14 6.32 9.51
N ARG A 74 -2.89 6.28 10.62
CA ARG A 74 -2.60 7.04 11.84
C ARG A 74 -1.99 6.17 12.95
N ASN A 75 -1.87 4.86 12.70
CA ASN A 75 -1.40 3.91 13.68
C ASN A 75 0.11 3.74 13.58
N HIS A 76 0.77 3.76 14.74
CA HIS A 76 2.20 3.47 14.86
C HIS A 76 2.49 1.98 14.60
N ILE A 77 1.54 1.11 14.97
CA ILE A 77 1.53 -0.31 14.65
C ILE A 77 0.36 -0.53 13.71
N LEU A 78 0.63 -0.90 12.46
CA LEU A 78 -0.41 -1.20 11.49
C LEU A 78 -1.22 -2.41 11.94
N LEU A 79 -2.54 -2.32 11.81
CA LEU A 79 -3.45 -3.44 12.02
C LEU A 79 -3.71 -4.15 10.69
N ALA A 80 -3.87 -5.48 10.75
CA ALA A 80 -4.01 -6.33 9.57
C ALA A 80 -5.24 -6.02 8.70
N ASP A 81 -6.27 -5.39 9.28
CA ASP A 81 -7.51 -4.99 8.62
C ASP A 81 -7.45 -3.59 8.01
N GLU A 82 -6.36 -2.84 8.21
CA GLU A 82 -6.18 -1.53 7.62
C GLU A 82 -5.78 -1.60 6.13
N PRO A 83 -6.25 -0.68 5.27
CA PRO A 83 -5.82 -0.62 3.88
C PRO A 83 -4.30 -0.49 3.70
N ALA A 84 -3.63 0.24 4.62
CA ALA A 84 -2.19 0.43 4.63
C ALA A 84 -1.39 -0.87 4.88
N TRP A 85 -2.01 -1.88 5.52
CA TRP A 85 -1.37 -3.17 5.78
C TRP A 85 -1.01 -3.90 4.49
N ARG A 86 -1.91 -3.91 3.50
CA ARG A 86 -1.61 -4.53 2.21
C ARG A 86 -0.45 -3.83 1.50
N VAL A 87 -0.45 -2.51 1.48
CA VAL A 87 0.66 -1.73 0.89
C VAL A 87 1.99 -2.05 1.57
N PHE A 88 1.99 -2.14 2.90
CA PHE A 88 3.17 -2.54 3.66
C PHE A 88 3.67 -3.93 3.25
N ILE A 89 2.79 -4.93 3.19
CA ILE A 89 3.15 -6.30 2.80
C ILE A 89 3.68 -6.34 1.37
N ASP A 90 2.99 -5.72 0.42
CA ASP A 90 3.39 -5.69 -0.99
C ASP A 90 4.78 -5.07 -1.17
N GLU A 91 5.06 -3.98 -0.44
CA GLU A 91 6.34 -3.27 -0.51
C GLU A 91 7.48 -4.03 0.14
N VAL A 92 7.24 -4.69 1.28
CA VAL A 92 8.21 -5.57 1.93
C VAL A 92 8.50 -6.79 1.06
N SER A 93 7.47 -7.45 0.53
CA SER A 93 7.63 -8.59 -0.37
C SER A 93 8.42 -8.20 -1.64
N ALA A 94 8.08 -7.08 -2.27
CA ALA A 94 8.79 -6.60 -3.46
C ALA A 94 10.25 -6.21 -3.16
N PHE A 95 10.53 -5.71 -1.96
CA PHE A 95 11.89 -5.38 -1.53
C PHE A 95 12.74 -6.64 -1.27
N LEU A 96 12.15 -7.68 -0.68
CA LEU A 96 12.84 -8.95 -0.39
C LEU A 96 13.03 -9.81 -1.64
N GLU A 97 12.15 -9.69 -2.63
CA GLU A 97 12.18 -10.48 -3.86
C GLU A 97 12.25 -9.58 -5.12
N PRO A 98 13.35 -8.84 -5.32
CA PRO A 98 13.48 -7.90 -6.45
C PRO A 98 13.41 -8.58 -7.82
N GLU A 99 13.83 -9.85 -7.93
CA GLU A 99 13.67 -10.63 -9.16
C GLU A 99 12.22 -11.04 -9.45
N ARG A 100 11.40 -11.19 -8.41
CA ARG A 100 9.95 -11.40 -8.55
C ARG A 100 9.30 -10.13 -9.07
N ARG A 101 9.74 -8.95 -8.64
CA ARG A 101 9.31 -7.66 -9.21
C ARG A 101 9.68 -7.53 -10.69
N ALA A 102 10.91 -7.86 -11.10
CA ALA A 102 11.27 -7.85 -12.52
C ALA A 102 10.49 -8.89 -13.34
N ARG A 103 10.07 -10.00 -12.72
CA ARG A 103 9.19 -11.01 -13.34
C ARG A 103 7.75 -10.52 -13.42
N ASP A 104 7.21 -9.97 -12.34
CA ASP A 104 5.87 -9.39 -12.26
C ASP A 104 5.78 -8.16 -13.17
N GLU A 105 6.80 -7.32 -13.29
CA GLU A 105 6.87 -6.21 -14.24
C GLU A 105 6.85 -6.69 -15.70
N ARG A 106 7.55 -7.80 -16.00
CA ARG A 106 7.47 -8.51 -17.31
C ARG A 106 6.12 -9.21 -17.53
N THR A 107 5.40 -9.55 -16.47
CA THR A 107 4.02 -10.10 -16.53
C THR A 107 2.99 -8.98 -16.64
N THR A 108 3.24 -7.81 -16.03
CA THR A 108 2.42 -6.59 -16.12
C THR A 108 2.66 -5.80 -17.40
N ASP A 109 3.54 -6.26 -18.27
CA ASP A 109 3.54 -5.87 -19.69
C ASP A 109 2.43 -6.58 -20.47
N ARG A 110 1.74 -7.58 -19.87
CA ARG A 110 0.55 -8.25 -20.42
C ARG A 110 -0.63 -8.42 -19.42
N PRO A 111 -1.02 -7.42 -18.60
CA PRO A 111 -2.12 -7.59 -17.66
C PRO A 111 -3.48 -7.74 -18.37
N THR A 112 -3.60 -7.28 -19.61
CA THR A 112 -4.83 -7.39 -20.42
C THR A 112 -5.02 -8.77 -21.06
N GLU A 113 -3.98 -9.59 -21.17
CA GLU A 113 -4.09 -10.96 -21.72
C GLU A 113 -4.75 -11.95 -20.74
N GLU A 114 -4.56 -11.74 -19.43
CA GLU A 114 -5.16 -12.57 -18.36
C GLU A 114 -6.63 -12.23 -18.05
N LEU A 115 -7.13 -11.13 -18.60
CA LEU A 115 -8.53 -10.76 -18.49
C LEU A 115 -9.37 -11.58 -19.46
N SER A 116 -10.43 -12.17 -18.93
CA SER A 116 -11.47 -12.79 -19.75
C SER A 116 -12.06 -11.74 -20.71
N PRO A 117 -12.62 -12.17 -21.85
CA PRO A 117 -13.31 -11.26 -22.77
C PRO A 117 -14.33 -10.36 -22.05
N ARG A 118 -15.04 -10.93 -21.06
CA ARG A 118 -16.05 -10.21 -20.28
C ARG A 118 -15.48 -9.14 -19.36
N GLU A 119 -14.34 -9.39 -18.74
CA GLU A 119 -13.65 -8.42 -17.90
C GLU A 119 -13.08 -7.27 -18.75
N ARG A 120 -12.62 -7.56 -19.97
CA ARG A 120 -12.19 -6.54 -20.94
C ARG A 120 -13.35 -5.65 -21.40
N ASP A 121 -14.50 -6.23 -21.72
CA ASP A 121 -15.69 -5.45 -22.11
C ASP A 121 -16.13 -4.50 -21.00
N ILE A 122 -16.14 -4.98 -19.76
CA ILE A 122 -16.52 -4.18 -18.58
C ILE A 122 -15.50 -3.06 -18.34
N LEU A 123 -14.19 -3.35 -18.43
CA LEU A 123 -13.16 -2.33 -18.28
C LEU A 123 -13.20 -1.28 -19.40
N ARG A 124 -13.49 -1.69 -20.64
CA ARG A 124 -13.64 -0.78 -21.78
C ARG A 124 -14.76 0.23 -21.52
N LEU A 125 -15.95 -0.25 -21.16
CA LEU A 125 -17.09 0.62 -20.87
C LEU A 125 -16.82 1.52 -19.64
N ALA A 126 -16.11 1.00 -18.64
CA ALA A 126 -15.67 1.80 -17.50
C ALA A 126 -14.65 2.89 -17.90
N ALA A 127 -13.76 2.60 -18.86
CA ALA A 127 -12.79 3.55 -19.41
C ALA A 127 -13.47 4.64 -20.25
N GLU A 128 -14.59 4.31 -20.90
CA GLU A 128 -15.48 5.25 -21.58
C GLU A 128 -16.30 6.13 -20.60
N GLY A 129 -16.11 5.95 -19.29
CA GLY A 129 -16.76 6.76 -18.25
C GLY A 129 -18.13 6.27 -17.79
N GLN A 130 -18.58 5.10 -18.27
CA GLN A 130 -19.88 4.56 -17.87
C GLN A 130 -19.90 4.15 -16.39
N THR A 131 -21.06 4.32 -15.76
CA THR A 131 -21.38 3.85 -14.41
C THR A 131 -21.67 2.34 -14.40
N ASN A 132 -21.68 1.72 -13.22
CA ASN A 132 -21.97 0.27 -13.11
C ASN A 132 -23.38 -0.08 -13.64
N ASP A 133 -24.35 0.83 -13.48
CA ASP A 133 -25.72 0.64 -13.96
C ASP A 133 -25.79 0.68 -15.48
N GLU A 134 -25.10 1.64 -16.11
CA GLU A 134 -25.00 1.76 -17.57
C GLU A 134 -24.30 0.54 -18.17
N ILE A 135 -23.21 0.07 -17.54
CA ILE A 135 -22.49 -1.14 -17.95
C ILE A 135 -23.39 -2.38 -17.83
N ALA A 136 -24.17 -2.48 -16.75
CA ALA A 136 -25.10 -3.59 -16.53
C ALA A 136 -26.15 -3.64 -17.64
N ILE A 137 -26.70 -2.49 -18.03
CA ILE A 137 -27.65 -2.39 -19.14
C ILE A 137 -26.97 -2.76 -20.46
N ALA A 138 -25.82 -2.15 -20.77
CA ALA A 138 -25.12 -2.34 -22.04
C ALA A 138 -24.71 -3.81 -22.29
N LEU A 139 -24.43 -4.54 -21.22
CA LEU A 139 -23.98 -5.94 -21.29
C LEU A 139 -25.08 -6.95 -20.93
N THR A 140 -26.31 -6.53 -20.64
CA THR A 140 -27.40 -7.40 -20.17
C THR A 140 -26.99 -8.22 -18.94
N LEU A 141 -26.47 -7.54 -17.92
CA LEU A 141 -26.03 -8.10 -16.64
C LEU A 141 -26.78 -7.46 -15.47
N SER A 142 -26.68 -8.08 -14.29
CA SER A 142 -27.00 -7.37 -13.04
C SER A 142 -25.85 -6.46 -12.62
N VAL A 143 -26.16 -5.35 -11.94
CA VAL A 143 -25.17 -4.43 -11.34
C VAL A 143 -24.20 -5.20 -10.43
N ARG A 144 -24.73 -6.12 -9.61
CA ARG A 144 -23.93 -6.99 -8.74
C ARG A 144 -22.96 -7.87 -9.52
N THR A 145 -23.34 -8.33 -10.71
CA THR A 145 -22.45 -9.09 -11.59
C THR A 145 -21.33 -8.20 -12.13
N VAL A 146 -21.63 -6.96 -12.51
CA VAL A 146 -20.64 -5.97 -12.95
C VAL A 146 -19.65 -5.66 -11.82
N GLU A 147 -20.12 -5.41 -10.61
CA GLU A 147 -19.28 -5.18 -9.42
C GLU A 147 -18.35 -6.37 -9.14
N ARG A 148 -18.89 -7.59 -9.23
CA ARG A 148 -18.10 -8.81 -9.06
C ARG A 148 -17.00 -8.93 -10.12
N HIS A 149 -17.32 -8.67 -11.39
CA HIS A 149 -16.32 -8.70 -12.46
C HIS A 149 -15.25 -7.61 -12.28
N LEU A 150 -15.64 -6.38 -11.89
CA LEU A 150 -14.69 -5.32 -11.58
C LEU A 150 -13.79 -5.69 -10.41
N SER A 151 -14.35 -6.27 -9.34
CA SER A 151 -13.57 -6.74 -8.19
C SER A 151 -12.55 -7.81 -8.58
N ASN A 152 -12.96 -8.79 -9.39
CA ASN A 152 -12.06 -9.83 -9.90
C ASN A 152 -10.98 -9.24 -10.82
N THR A 153 -11.36 -8.29 -11.66
CA THR A 153 -10.45 -7.59 -12.56
C THR A 153 -9.40 -6.81 -11.78
N TYR A 154 -9.80 -6.05 -10.75
CA TYR A 154 -8.87 -5.32 -9.91
C TYR A 154 -7.92 -6.28 -9.19
N ALA A 155 -8.43 -7.39 -8.65
CA ALA A 155 -7.59 -8.40 -8.02
C ALA A 155 -6.56 -9.00 -8.99
N LYS A 156 -6.95 -9.31 -10.23
CA LYS A 156 -6.03 -9.79 -11.29
C LYS A 156 -4.97 -8.76 -11.68
N LEU A 157 -5.34 -7.48 -11.63
CA LEU A 157 -4.42 -6.37 -11.92
C LEU A 157 -3.58 -5.95 -10.69
N GLY A 158 -3.71 -6.62 -9.54
CA GLY A 158 -3.06 -6.22 -8.29
C GLY A 158 -3.58 -4.89 -7.71
N LEU A 159 -4.72 -4.41 -8.20
CA LEU A 159 -5.30 -3.12 -7.87
C LEU A 159 -6.33 -3.25 -6.76
N SER A 160 -6.41 -2.23 -5.91
CA SER A 160 -7.31 -2.24 -4.78
C SER A 160 -7.56 -0.87 -4.17
N GLY A 161 -8.65 -0.75 -3.40
CA GLY A 161 -9.05 0.51 -2.77
C GLY A 161 -9.82 1.46 -3.70
N ARG A 162 -10.08 2.68 -3.21
CA ARG A 162 -10.97 3.66 -3.87
C ARG A 162 -10.50 4.12 -5.25
N VAL A 163 -9.20 4.01 -5.53
CA VAL A 163 -8.59 4.42 -6.82
C VAL A 163 -8.43 3.25 -7.80
N ALA A 164 -8.81 2.02 -7.42
CA ALA A 164 -8.62 0.83 -8.25
C ALA A 164 -9.25 0.94 -9.64
N ARG A 165 -10.43 1.57 -9.74
CA ARG A 165 -11.11 1.81 -11.02
C ARG A 165 -10.27 2.70 -11.95
N ALA A 166 -9.83 3.85 -11.44
CA ALA A 166 -9.05 4.81 -12.22
C ALA A 166 -7.70 4.21 -12.64
N ALA A 167 -7.04 3.48 -11.74
CA ALA A 167 -5.79 2.78 -12.05
C ALA A 167 -5.98 1.67 -13.10
N ALA A 168 -7.06 0.91 -13.02
CA ALA A 168 -7.35 -0.17 -13.98
C ALA A 168 -7.67 0.38 -15.38
N VAL A 169 -8.43 1.47 -15.44
CA VAL A 169 -8.71 2.21 -16.70
C VAL A 169 -7.43 2.76 -17.31
N ALA A 170 -6.58 3.40 -16.51
CA ALA A 170 -5.30 3.94 -16.99
C ALA A 170 -4.37 2.84 -17.52
N ALA A 171 -4.33 1.68 -16.85
CA ALA A 171 -3.59 0.52 -17.33
C ALA A 171 -4.16 0.01 -18.66
N TYR A 172 -5.48 -0.16 -18.77
CA TYR A 172 -6.13 -0.60 -20.00
C TYR A 172 -5.84 0.32 -21.21
N LEU A 173 -5.88 1.65 -21.02
CA LEU A 173 -5.63 2.62 -22.08
C LEU A 173 -4.16 2.65 -22.55
N LYS A 174 -3.19 2.39 -21.66
CA LYS A 174 -1.76 2.35 -22.02
C LYS A 174 -1.40 1.18 -22.94
N HIS A 175 -2.18 0.10 -22.94
CA HIS A 175 -1.93 -1.10 -23.75
C HIS A 175 -2.76 -1.15 -25.04
N GLN A 176 -3.45 -0.06 -25.42
CA GLN A 176 -4.25 0.04 -26.66
C GLN A 176 -3.56 0.85 -27.78
N VAL A 177 -2.31 1.30 -27.56
CA VAL A 177 -1.48 2.07 -28.51
C VAL A 177 -0.35 1.19 -28.99
#